data_AF-A0A528KPN5-F1
#
_entry.id   AF-A0A528KPN5-F1
#
_cell.length_a   1.000
_cell.length_b   1.000
_cell.length_c   1.000
_cell.angle_alpha   90.00
_cell.angle_beta   90.00
_cell.angle_gamma   90.00
#
_symmetry.space_group_name_H-M   'P 1'
#
loop_
_entity.id
_entity.type
_entity.pdbx_description
1 polymer ?
#
loop_
_entity_poly.entity_id
_entity_poly.type
_entity_poly.pdbx_seq_one_letter_code
_entity_poly.pdbx_strand_id
1 'polypeptide(L)' 'MALALPDLPPPATGEHTPYCIIAKHRAAPGQGEALVTRMLEDLEATRSETGCLQFHIHRDRSDPDLIVIYEVWRSVDA' A
#
# COMPACT_ATOMS: atom_id res chain seq x y z
N MET A 1 10.41 4.08 18.30
CA MET A 1 9.54 3.03 18.89
C MET A 1 8.68 2.49 17.76
N ALA A 2 8.81 1.22 17.40
CA ALA A 2 7.97 0.64 16.36
C ALA A 2 6.54 0.50 16.91
N LEU A 3 5.56 1.10 16.24
CA LEU A 3 4.16 0.88 16.54
C LEU A 3 3.85 -0.57 16.14
N ALA A 4 3.64 -1.45 17.12
CA ALA A 4 3.13 -2.79 16.86
C ALA A 4 1.60 -2.69 16.74
N LEU A 5 1.09 -2.81 15.52
CA LEU A 5 -0.35 -2.87 15.28
C LEU A 5 -0.84 -4.29 15.66
N PRO A 6 -1.99 -4.42 16.32
CA PRO A 6 -2.61 -5.72 16.54
C PRO A 6 -3.01 -6.34 15.20
N ASP A 7 -3.01 -7.67 15.12
CA ASP A 7 -3.64 -8.36 14.00
C ASP A 7 -5.13 -8.01 13.98
N LEU A 8 -5.57 -7.38 12.88
CA LEU A 8 -6.97 -7.07 12.68
C LEU A 8 -7.71 -8.33 12.22
N PRO A 9 -8.98 -8.53 12.63
CA PRO A 9 -9.76 -9.65 12.12
C PRO A 9 -9.86 -9.57 10.60
N PRO A 10 -9.85 -10.72 9.89
CA PRO A 10 -10.06 -10.73 8.45
C PRO A 10 -11.48 -10.19 8.12
N PRO A 11 -11.67 -9.60 6.93
CA PRO A 11 -12.99 -9.17 6.46
C PRO A 11 -14.00 -10.32 6.48
N ALA A 12 -15.24 -10.02 6.80
CA ALA A 12 -16.31 -11.02 6.76
C ALA A 12 -16.75 -11.31 5.32
N THR A 13 -17.26 -12.52 5.06
CA THR A 13 -17.85 -12.85 3.77
C THR A 13 -19.04 -11.93 3.47
N GLY A 14 -19.02 -11.25 2.30
CA GLY A 14 -20.05 -10.30 1.89
C GLY A 14 -19.91 -8.89 2.50
N GLU A 15 -18.76 -8.57 3.09
CA GLU A 15 -18.44 -7.21 3.51
C GLU A 15 -18.17 -6.32 2.29
N HIS A 16 -18.97 -5.24 2.15
CA HIS A 16 -18.85 -4.29 1.04
C HIS A 16 -18.47 -2.88 1.50
N THR A 17 -17.97 -2.75 2.73
CA THR A 17 -17.40 -1.49 3.25
C THR A 17 -16.00 -1.26 2.69
N PRO A 18 -15.56 0.01 2.61
CA PRO A 18 -14.22 0.32 2.12
C PRO A 18 -13.14 -0.48 2.84
N TYR A 19 -12.28 -1.15 2.08
CA TYR A 19 -11.22 -2.01 2.58
C TYR A 19 -9.87 -1.29 2.44
N CYS A 20 -9.06 -1.31 3.51
CA CYS A 20 -7.80 -0.57 3.57
C CYS A 20 -6.63 -1.51 3.81
N ILE A 21 -5.55 -1.32 3.05
CA ILE A 21 -4.30 -2.07 3.17
C ILE A 21 -3.16 -1.08 3.41
N ILE A 22 -2.27 -1.42 4.35
CA ILE A 22 -0.98 -0.76 4.54
C ILE A 22 0.11 -1.74 4.16
N ALA A 23 0.59 -1.66 2.92
CA ALA A 23 1.66 -2.53 2.45
C ALA A 23 3.03 -1.94 2.81
N LYS A 24 3.97 -2.81 3.17
CA LYS A 24 5.36 -2.43 3.42
C LYS A 24 6.27 -3.24 2.50
N HIS A 25 7.07 -2.52 1.71
CA HIS A 25 8.08 -3.11 0.85
C HIS A 25 9.46 -2.64 1.28
N ARG A 26 10.42 -3.56 1.29
CA ARG A 26 11.82 -3.25 1.51
C ARG A 26 12.58 -3.47 0.21
N ALA A 27 13.21 -2.42 -0.29
CA ALA A 27 14.14 -2.52 -1.41
C ALA A 27 15.41 -3.24 -0.99
N ALA A 28 16.16 -3.76 -1.96
CA ALA A 28 17.56 -4.12 -1.72
C ALA A 28 18.34 -2.88 -1.22
N PRO A 29 19.41 -3.05 -0.43
CA PRO A 29 20.16 -1.93 0.12
C PRO A 29 20.57 -0.89 -0.93
N GLY A 30 20.20 0.38 -0.71
CA GLY A 30 20.45 1.51 -1.60
C GLY A 30 19.55 1.58 -2.84
N GLN A 31 18.56 0.69 -2.99
CA GLN A 31 17.69 0.62 -4.18
C GLN A 31 16.30 1.24 -3.97
N GLY A 32 16.04 1.90 -2.83
CA GLY A 32 14.71 2.46 -2.55
C GLY A 32 14.20 3.46 -3.59
N GLU A 33 15.06 4.29 -4.16
CA GLU A 33 14.65 5.22 -5.23
C GLU A 33 14.27 4.49 -6.52
N ALA A 34 15.06 3.51 -6.95
CA ALA A 34 14.77 2.71 -8.13
C ALA A 34 13.44 1.97 -7.99
N LEU A 35 13.17 1.41 -6.79
CA LEU A 35 11.91 0.73 -6.52
C LEU A 35 10.71 1.69 -6.58
N VAL A 36 10.80 2.87 -5.93
CA VAL A 36 9.73 3.87 -5.97
C VAL A 36 9.47 4.34 -7.41
N THR A 37 10.51 4.63 -8.18
CA THR A 37 10.37 5.05 -9.58
C THR A 37 9.62 4.00 -10.40
N ARG A 38 9.98 2.72 -10.27
CA ARG A 38 9.26 1.62 -10.94
C ARG A 38 7.79 1.54 -10.51
N MET A 39 7.51 1.65 -9.21
CA MET A 39 6.13 1.61 -8.70
C MET A 39 5.29 2.80 -9.22
N LEU A 40 5.89 3.99 -9.35
CA LEU A 40 5.21 5.17 -9.86
C LEU A 40 4.82 5.06 -11.33
N GLU A 41 5.53 4.24 -12.12
CA GLU A 41 5.15 3.96 -13.53
C GLU A 41 3.82 3.22 -13.63
N ASP A 42 3.47 2.38 -12.65
CA ASP A 42 2.23 1.61 -12.62
C ASP A 42 1.09 2.37 -11.91
N LEU A 43 1.39 3.48 -11.22
CA LEU A 43 0.47 4.16 -10.29
C LEU A 43 -0.85 4.59 -10.94
N GLU A 44 -0.81 5.18 -12.13
CA GLU A 44 -2.01 5.67 -12.80
C GLU A 44 -2.89 4.52 -13.33
N ALA A 45 -2.27 3.41 -13.73
CA ALA A 45 -3.00 2.20 -14.09
C ALA A 45 -3.73 1.65 -12.85
N THR A 46 -3.03 1.53 -11.72
CA THR A 46 -3.64 1.05 -10.47
C THR A 46 -4.76 1.95 -9.96
N ARG A 47 -4.58 3.28 -10.03
CA ARG A 47 -5.63 4.25 -9.67
C ARG A 47 -6.87 4.16 -10.55
N SER A 48 -6.71 3.66 -11.77
CA SER A 48 -7.81 3.48 -12.73
C SER A 48 -8.54 2.14 -12.55
N GLU A 49 -8.06 1.25 -11.66
CA GLU A 49 -8.72 -0.02 -11.37
C GLU A 49 -10.11 0.21 -10.77
N THR A 50 -11.05 -0.65 -11.16
CA THR A 50 -12.44 -0.53 -10.73
C THR A 50 -12.52 -0.80 -9.23
N GLY A 51 -12.89 0.21 -8.45
CA GLY A 51 -13.00 0.08 -7.00
C GLY A 51 -11.80 0.63 -6.23
N CYS A 52 -10.70 1.00 -6.90
CA CYS A 52 -9.64 1.79 -6.27
C CYS A 52 -10.20 3.15 -5.87
N LEU A 53 -10.11 3.49 -4.57
CA LEU A 53 -10.51 4.77 -4.02
C LEU A 53 -9.32 5.67 -3.72
N GLN A 54 -8.23 5.10 -3.19
CA GLN A 54 -6.97 5.81 -2.91
C GLN A 54 -5.80 4.84 -3.10
N PHE A 55 -4.71 5.31 -3.71
CA PHE A 55 -3.44 4.58 -3.79
C PHE A 55 -2.27 5.56 -3.66
N HIS A 56 -1.54 5.47 -2.54
CA HIS A 56 -0.50 6.42 -2.15
C HIS A 56 0.80 5.68 -1.85
N ILE A 57 1.89 6.05 -2.51
CA ILE A 57 3.23 5.46 -2.31
C ILE A 57 4.08 6.46 -1.53
N HIS A 58 4.67 6.01 -0.42
CA HIS A 58 5.55 6.80 0.41
C HIS A 58 6.89 6.10 0.63
N ARG A 59 7.98 6.86 0.54
CA ARG A 59 9.31 6.43 0.96
C ARG A 59 9.57 6.92 2.38
N ASP A 60 10.05 6.05 3.26
CA ASP A 60 10.40 6.44 4.62
C ASP A 60 11.59 7.42 4.61
N ARG A 61 11.52 8.46 5.43
CA ARG A 61 12.55 9.52 5.49
C ARG A 61 13.78 9.11 6.32
N SER A 62 13.61 8.18 7.24
CA SER A 62 14.65 7.68 8.14
C SER A 62 15.30 6.39 7.61
N ASP A 63 14.56 5.60 6.84
CA ASP A 63 15.02 4.40 6.14
C ASP A 63 14.67 4.50 4.65
N PRO A 64 15.57 5.06 3.82
CA PRO A 64 15.29 5.27 2.41
C PRO A 64 15.05 3.99 1.60
N ASP A 65 15.26 2.79 2.14
CA ASP A 65 14.95 1.53 1.46
C ASP A 65 13.60 0.93 1.89
N LEU A 66 12.87 1.60 2.79
CA LEU A 66 11.53 1.23 3.20
C LEU A 66 10.48 2.07 2.45
N ILE A 67 9.53 1.36 1.83
CA ILE A 67 8.38 1.93 1.12
C ILE A 67 7.11 1.49 1.83
N VAL A 68 6.20 2.43 2.07
CA VAL A 68 4.87 2.19 2.66
C VAL A 68 3.82 2.65 1.67
N ILE A 69 2.83 1.79 1.41
CA ILE A 69 1.73 2.07 0.50
C ILE A 69 0.42 2.10 1.30
N TYR A 70 -0.40 3.11 1.08
CA TYR A 70 -1.77 3.18 1.59
C TYR A 70 -2.73 2.95 0.44
N GLU A 71 -3.52 1.89 0.56
CA GLU A 71 -4.47 1.47 -0.45
C GLU A 71 -5.86 1.47 0.18
N VAL A 72 -6.82 2.10 -0.49
CA VAL A 72 -8.22 2.07 -0.09
C VAL A 72 -9.04 1.62 -1.28
N TRP A 73 -9.79 0.56 -1.10
CA TRP A 73 -10.63 -0.10 -2.08
C TRP A 73 -12.10 -0.01 -1.65
N ARG A 74 -13.02 -0.13 -2.60
CA ARG A 74 -14.46 -0.04 -2.34
C ARG A 74 -14.97 -1.18 -1.46
N SER A 75 -14.35 -2.36 -1.56
CA SER A 75 -14.65 -3.57 -0.78
C SER A 75 -13.44 -4.50 -0.77
N VAL A 76 -13.48 -5.56 0.04
CA VAL A 76 -12.42 -6.59 0.07
C VAL A 76 -12.30 -7.37 -1.24
N ASP A 77 -13.39 -7.49 -1.99
CA ASP A 77 -13.46 -8.22 -3.28
C ASP A 77 -13.15 -7.32 -4.50
N ALA A 78 -12.83 -6.04 -4.26
CA ALA A 78 -12.57 -5.08 -5.33
C ALA A 78 -11.14 -5.22 -5.88
#